data_AF-A0A7C4Z2V5-F1
#
_entry.id   AF-A0A7C4Z2V5-F1
#
_cell.length_a   1.000
_cell.length_b   1.000
_cell.length_c   1.000
_cell.angle_alpha   90.00
_cell.angle_beta   90.00
_cell.angle_gamma   90.00
#
_symmetry.space_group_name_H-M   'P 1'
#
loop_
_entity.id
_entity.type
_entity.pdbx_description
1 polymer ?
#
loop_
_entity_poly.entity_id
_entity_poly.type
_entity_poly.pdbx_seq_one_letter_code
_entity_poly.pdbx_strand_id
1 'polypeptide(L)'
;QLHFLAGFYAQWYAHIRASLDERYGGDIIGAFRRLQDAGYIEILTSAATHGYLPLLARDSSIHGQLATGVRSYVRYFGRRPRAIWLPECAYRPAYYVDGPQGRWRKPGLEEFLAEQRLGLFFCETHAIEGGTPIGKAREGVIGPYGEVPKRYLVPIAGYTEPTRRTTYRPYYVAGTEVAVMGRNNPTSMQVWSADWGYPGDGDYREFHKKDGVSGMQYWRVTGPRLDLGQKDLYHPDWAEYKAHQHARHFAGLVEQLLTEYARDNQGDYGIIVSMYDTELFGHWWFEGILWIREVLRNLAASETVELTTASDYLTAHPPEDVLALPESSWGAGGTHFTWDNPDTHWMWEPIHQAETRMEALVARYPEAEGPARDILNQAARELLLLQASDWPFLVTTGQARAYAIERFQGHLERFEELARALEAGTPEALAAGAELAGRYHALDNPFPDVDYRDFTERERRI
;
A
#
# COMPACT_ATOMS: atom_id res chain seq x y z
N GLN A 1 -40.29 5.10 2.17
CA GLN A 1 -39.03 4.33 2.29
C GLN A 1 -37.81 5.17 1.92
N LEU A 2 -37.71 5.80 0.74
CA LEU A 2 -36.56 6.68 0.42
C LEU A 2 -36.38 7.86 1.39
N HIS A 3 -37.46 8.46 1.89
CA HIS A 3 -37.37 9.51 2.92
C HIS A 3 -36.67 9.02 4.21
N PHE A 4 -36.94 7.78 4.62
CA PHE A 4 -36.28 7.16 5.78
C PHE A 4 -34.78 7.00 5.52
N LEU A 5 -34.38 6.49 4.35
CA LEU A 5 -32.98 6.29 4.00
C LEU A 5 -32.22 7.62 3.83
N ALA A 6 -32.86 8.65 3.27
CA ALA A 6 -32.30 9.98 3.22
C ALA A 6 -32.07 10.54 4.64
N GLY A 7 -33.03 10.34 5.55
CA GLY A 7 -32.88 10.69 6.97
C GLY A 7 -31.74 9.94 7.65
N PHE A 8 -31.59 8.63 7.39
CA PHE A 8 -30.47 7.81 7.86
C PHE A 8 -29.13 8.40 7.43
N TYR A 9 -28.95 8.69 6.14
CA TYR A 9 -27.68 9.26 5.64
C TYR A 9 -27.42 10.66 6.18
N ALA A 10 -28.45 11.50 6.29
CA ALA A 10 -28.30 12.83 6.86
C ALA A 10 -27.78 12.76 8.31
N GLN A 11 -28.33 11.85 9.12
CA GLN A 11 -27.86 11.62 10.49
C GLN A 11 -26.45 11.03 10.51
N TRP A 12 -26.18 10.04 9.66
CA TRP A 12 -24.87 9.39 9.56
C TRP A 12 -23.75 10.39 9.26
N TYR A 13 -23.90 11.20 8.21
CA TYR A 13 -22.89 12.19 7.82
C TYR A 13 -22.82 13.37 8.79
N ALA A 14 -23.93 13.76 9.43
CA ALA A 14 -23.89 14.74 10.52
C ALA A 14 -23.05 14.22 11.71
N HIS A 15 -23.17 12.94 12.06
CA HIS A 15 -22.36 12.32 13.10
C HIS A 15 -20.87 12.22 12.73
N ILE A 16 -20.56 11.86 11.48
CA ILE A 16 -19.17 11.84 10.98
C ILE A 16 -18.56 13.24 11.07
N ARG A 17 -19.30 14.26 10.62
CA ARG A 17 -18.85 15.65 10.68
C ARG A 17 -18.62 16.10 12.12
N ALA A 18 -19.56 15.86 13.02
CA ALA A 18 -19.38 16.19 14.44
C ALA A 18 -18.17 15.47 15.05
N SER A 19 -17.93 14.20 14.67
CA SER A 19 -16.73 13.47 15.11
C SER A 19 -15.45 14.13 14.60
N LEU A 20 -15.40 14.54 13.33
CA LEU A 20 -14.24 15.20 12.75
C LEU A 20 -14.00 16.57 13.40
N ASP A 21 -15.03 17.41 13.44
CA ASP A 21 -14.94 18.81 13.85
C ASP A 21 -14.78 18.95 15.37
N GLU A 22 -15.58 18.22 16.15
CA GLU A 22 -15.68 18.41 17.62
C GLU A 22 -14.80 17.42 18.39
N ARG A 23 -14.86 16.13 18.05
CA ARG A 23 -14.14 15.08 18.80
C ARG A 23 -12.65 15.04 18.44
N TYR A 24 -12.32 15.22 17.17
CA TYR A 24 -10.94 15.12 16.68
C TYR A 24 -10.31 16.47 16.28
N GLY A 25 -11.09 17.55 16.21
CA GLY A 25 -10.58 18.88 15.88
C GLY A 25 -9.93 18.96 14.49
N GLY A 26 -10.40 18.14 13.55
CA GLY A 26 -9.80 17.99 12.22
C GLY A 26 -8.50 17.18 12.17
N ASP A 27 -7.95 16.73 13.31
CA ASP A 27 -6.66 16.03 13.39
C ASP A 27 -6.82 14.50 13.43
N ILE A 28 -7.06 13.91 12.26
CA ILE A 28 -7.18 12.46 12.09
C ILE A 28 -5.87 11.74 12.46
N ILE A 29 -4.73 12.31 12.05
CA ILE A 29 -3.41 11.71 12.31
C ILE A 29 -3.11 11.68 13.81
N GLY A 30 -3.39 12.77 14.52
CA GLY A 30 -3.25 12.82 15.97
C GLY A 30 -4.22 11.87 16.69
N ALA A 31 -5.40 11.61 16.15
CA ALA A 31 -6.30 10.59 16.68
C ALA A 31 -5.71 9.18 16.59
N PHE A 32 -5.14 8.81 15.44
CA PHE A 32 -4.42 7.54 15.29
C PHE A 32 -3.17 7.47 16.17
N ARG A 33 -2.41 8.57 16.29
CA ARG A 33 -1.26 8.63 17.19
C ARG A 33 -1.66 8.30 18.63
N ARG A 34 -2.76 8.86 19.14
CA ARG A 34 -3.25 8.55 20.50
C ARG A 34 -3.57 7.06 20.69
N LEU A 35 -4.13 6.40 19.67
CA LEU A 35 -4.41 4.96 19.74
C LEU A 35 -3.12 4.14 19.76
N GLN A 36 -2.11 4.54 18.98
CA GLN A 36 -0.79 3.91 18.99
C GLN A 36 -0.01 4.18 20.28
N ASP A 37 -0.11 5.38 20.86
CA ASP A 37 0.49 5.73 22.15
C ASP A 37 -0.12 4.90 23.29
N ALA A 38 -1.42 4.59 23.19
CA ALA A 38 -2.12 3.75 24.15
C ALA A 38 -1.96 2.24 23.91
N GLY A 39 -1.26 1.83 22.85
CA GLY A 39 -0.98 0.41 22.54
C GLY A 39 -2.15 -0.36 21.91
N TYR A 40 -3.21 0.33 21.44
CA TYR A 40 -4.34 -0.35 20.79
C TYR A 40 -4.06 -0.75 19.34
N ILE A 41 -3.17 -0.02 18.67
CA ILE A 41 -2.78 -0.27 17.28
C ILE A 41 -1.28 -0.04 17.12
N GLU A 42 -0.71 -0.67 16.10
CA GLU A 42 0.59 -0.29 15.55
C GLU A 42 0.36 0.38 14.19
N ILE A 43 1.02 1.51 13.98
CA ILE A 43 1.00 2.22 12.71
C ILE A 43 2.34 1.99 12.04
N LEU A 44 2.28 1.56 10.78
CA LEU A 44 3.43 1.30 9.94
C LEU A 44 3.69 2.50 9.04
N THR A 45 4.89 2.59 8.49
CA THR A 45 5.18 3.51 7.37
C THR A 45 5.12 2.78 6.03
N SER A 46 5.34 3.50 4.94
CA SER A 46 5.56 2.96 3.59
C SER A 46 6.66 3.76 2.88
N ALA A 47 6.91 3.47 1.60
CA ALA A 47 7.63 4.40 0.73
C ALA A 47 6.87 5.74 0.65
N ALA A 48 7.60 6.85 0.56
CA ALA A 48 7.04 8.20 0.68
C ALA A 48 5.78 8.44 -0.17
N THR A 49 5.82 8.04 -1.44
CA THR A 49 4.70 8.20 -2.39
C THR A 49 4.19 6.85 -2.89
N HIS A 50 4.39 5.79 -2.09
CA HIS A 50 4.03 4.43 -2.49
C HIS A 50 4.67 4.02 -3.83
N GLY A 51 5.91 4.44 -4.08
CA GLY A 51 6.61 4.12 -5.33
C GLY A 51 6.91 2.62 -5.48
N TYR A 52 6.81 2.07 -6.69
CA TYR A 52 7.00 0.64 -6.94
C TYR A 52 8.49 0.25 -6.88
N LEU A 53 9.00 0.06 -5.66
CA LEU A 53 10.43 -0.04 -5.36
C LEU A 53 11.23 -1.05 -6.20
N PRO A 54 10.71 -2.26 -6.52
CA PRO A 54 11.46 -3.24 -7.32
C PRO A 54 11.91 -2.75 -8.70
N LEU A 55 11.16 -1.81 -9.31
CA LEU A 55 11.40 -1.32 -10.68
C LEU A 55 12.10 0.04 -10.75
N LEU A 56 12.42 0.67 -9.60
CA LEU A 56 13.25 1.86 -9.57
C LEU A 56 14.68 1.48 -9.97
N ALA A 57 15.28 2.22 -10.89
CA ALA A 57 16.58 1.86 -11.43
C ALA A 57 17.71 2.23 -10.47
N ARG A 58 17.57 3.34 -9.73
CA ARG A 58 18.62 3.85 -8.83
C ARG A 58 18.41 3.45 -7.37
N ASP A 59 19.49 2.97 -6.75
CA ASP A 59 19.51 2.62 -5.32
C ASP A 59 19.25 3.87 -4.44
N SER A 60 19.64 5.05 -4.92
CA SER A 60 19.36 6.35 -4.30
C SER A 60 17.87 6.69 -4.27
N SER A 61 17.11 6.33 -5.32
CA SER A 61 15.66 6.50 -5.36
C SER A 61 14.93 5.60 -4.37
N ILE A 62 15.34 4.33 -4.27
CA ILE A 62 14.80 3.41 -3.25
C ILE A 62 15.09 3.97 -1.85
N HIS A 63 16.33 4.42 -1.61
CA HIS A 63 16.70 5.04 -0.35
C HIS A 63 15.89 6.31 -0.07
N GLY A 64 15.76 7.22 -1.03
CA GLY A 64 15.02 8.48 -0.92
C GLY A 64 13.55 8.28 -0.59
N GLN A 65 12.90 7.29 -1.23
CA GLN A 65 11.54 6.86 -0.93
C GLN A 65 11.38 6.40 0.52
N LEU A 66 12.29 5.53 1.00
CA LEU A 66 12.22 4.97 2.35
C LEU A 66 12.61 5.99 3.42
N ALA A 67 13.68 6.76 3.21
CA ALA A 67 14.15 7.79 4.13
C ALA A 67 13.09 8.88 4.32
N THR A 68 12.46 9.33 3.22
CA THR A 68 11.38 10.32 3.28
C THR A 68 10.14 9.76 3.98
N GLY A 69 9.77 8.49 3.72
CA GLY A 69 8.67 7.81 4.41
C GLY A 69 8.89 7.69 5.92
N VAL A 70 10.10 7.31 6.35
CA VAL A 70 10.48 7.23 7.77
C VAL A 70 10.48 8.62 8.42
N ARG A 71 11.02 9.63 7.74
CA ARG A 71 11.04 11.03 8.23
C ARG A 71 9.63 11.58 8.41
N SER A 72 8.75 11.30 7.44
CA SER A 72 7.32 11.66 7.51
C SER A 72 6.63 11.01 8.70
N TYR A 73 6.87 9.71 8.92
CA TYR A 73 6.34 9.00 10.08
C TYR A 73 6.81 9.62 11.40
N VAL A 74 8.10 9.88 11.55
CA VAL A 74 8.66 10.50 12.77
C VAL A 74 8.04 11.86 13.05
N ARG A 75 7.83 12.68 12.01
CA ARG A 75 7.20 14.00 12.13
C ARG A 75 5.77 13.91 12.68
N TYR A 76 4.98 12.93 12.25
CA TYR A 76 3.60 12.79 12.69
C TYR A 76 3.43 12.04 14.02
N PHE A 77 4.23 10.99 14.24
CA PHE A 77 4.06 10.05 15.37
C PHE A 77 5.11 10.20 16.48
N GLY A 78 6.13 11.04 16.30
CA GLY A 78 7.13 11.35 17.33
C GLY A 78 8.10 10.21 17.68
N ARG A 79 8.05 9.10 16.93
CA ARG A 79 8.88 7.89 17.12
C ARG A 79 9.25 7.30 15.76
N ARG A 80 10.27 6.43 15.70
CA ARG A 80 10.59 5.70 14.46
C ARG A 80 9.59 4.54 14.24
N PRO A 81 9.22 4.24 12.99
CA PRO A 81 8.44 3.05 12.67
C PRO A 81 9.30 1.79 12.87
N ARG A 82 8.68 0.70 13.35
CA ARG A 82 9.33 -0.61 13.48
C ARG A 82 9.16 -1.49 12.25
N ALA A 83 8.04 -1.32 11.55
CA ALA A 83 7.64 -2.11 10.41
C ALA A 83 7.19 -1.22 9.24
N ILE A 84 7.19 -1.79 8.04
CA ILE A 84 6.85 -1.12 6.80
C ILE A 84 5.85 -1.94 5.98
N TRP A 85 4.89 -1.25 5.39
CA TRP A 85 4.15 -1.76 4.25
C TRP A 85 4.94 -1.46 2.98
N LEU A 86 5.57 -2.48 2.38
CA LEU A 86 6.18 -2.31 1.05
C LEU A 86 5.06 -2.01 0.04
N PRO A 87 5.22 -1.00 -0.82
CA PRO A 87 4.22 -0.69 -1.84
C PRO A 87 3.85 -1.94 -2.62
N GLU A 88 2.56 -2.28 -2.58
CA GLU A 88 2.00 -3.44 -3.28
C GLU A 88 2.54 -4.81 -2.84
N CYS A 89 3.06 -4.90 -1.61
CA CYS A 89 3.83 -6.05 -1.14
C CYS A 89 4.95 -6.44 -2.14
N ALA A 90 5.43 -5.48 -2.93
CA ALA A 90 6.35 -5.73 -4.02
C ALA A 90 7.76 -5.84 -3.47
N TYR A 91 8.36 -7.01 -3.66
CA TYR A 91 9.66 -7.36 -3.14
C TYR A 91 10.57 -7.87 -4.25
N ARG A 92 11.85 -7.53 -4.16
CA ARG A 92 12.93 -8.03 -5.02
C ARG A 92 14.15 -8.38 -4.17
N PRO A 93 14.70 -9.61 -4.28
CA PRO A 93 15.95 -9.97 -3.62
C PRO A 93 17.16 -9.34 -4.32
N ALA A 94 18.34 -9.48 -3.72
CA ALA A 94 19.56 -9.05 -4.38
C ALA A 94 19.79 -9.79 -5.72
N TYR A 95 20.27 -9.07 -6.73
CA TYR A 95 20.60 -9.62 -8.04
C TYR A 95 21.85 -8.95 -8.61
N TYR A 96 22.39 -9.49 -9.69
CA TYR A 96 23.54 -8.90 -10.37
C TYR A 96 23.13 -8.34 -11.72
N VAL A 97 23.66 -7.17 -12.04
CA VAL A 97 23.49 -6.52 -13.34
C VAL A 97 24.83 -6.49 -14.04
N ASP A 98 24.83 -6.86 -15.32
CA ASP A 98 25.97 -6.65 -16.21
C ASP A 98 25.83 -5.29 -16.88
N GLY A 99 26.89 -4.49 -16.88
CA GLY A 99 26.92 -3.24 -17.62
C GLY A 99 28.29 -2.93 -18.21
N PRO A 100 28.41 -1.76 -18.88
CA PRO A 100 29.61 -1.41 -19.65
C PRO A 100 30.90 -1.40 -18.84
N GLN A 101 30.80 -1.20 -17.52
CA GLN A 101 31.93 -1.07 -16.60
C GLN A 101 32.13 -2.32 -15.73
N GLY A 102 31.44 -3.43 -16.01
CA GLY A 102 31.54 -4.68 -15.29
C GLY A 102 30.21 -5.14 -14.69
N ARG A 103 30.28 -6.18 -13.86
CA ARG A 103 29.13 -6.75 -13.14
C ARG A 103 29.09 -6.15 -11.73
N TRP A 104 27.96 -5.60 -11.32
CA TRP A 104 27.77 -5.14 -9.93
C TRP A 104 26.50 -5.72 -9.31
N ARG A 105 26.50 -5.77 -7.98
CA ARG A 105 25.40 -6.33 -7.19
C ARG A 105 24.41 -5.22 -6.85
N LYS A 106 23.15 -5.43 -7.20
CA LYS A 106 22.01 -4.67 -6.69
C LYS A 106 21.56 -5.29 -5.37
N PRO A 107 21.54 -4.54 -4.25
CA PRO A 107 21.07 -5.05 -2.97
C PRO A 107 19.58 -5.41 -3.03
N GLY A 108 19.17 -6.35 -2.18
CA GLY A 108 17.76 -6.68 -1.97
C GLY A 108 17.06 -5.58 -1.18
N LEU A 109 15.73 -5.51 -1.26
CA LEU A 109 14.99 -4.47 -0.54
C LEU A 109 15.19 -4.55 0.98
N GLU A 110 15.32 -5.76 1.53
CA GLU A 110 15.62 -6.03 2.93
C GLU A 110 16.88 -5.32 3.44
N GLU A 111 17.89 -5.11 2.60
CA GLU A 111 19.11 -4.39 2.99
C GLU A 111 18.82 -2.90 3.19
N PHE A 112 18.02 -2.29 2.31
CA PHE A 112 17.58 -0.90 2.49
C PHE A 112 16.66 -0.74 3.71
N LEU A 113 15.80 -1.74 3.98
CA LEU A 113 14.96 -1.75 5.18
C LEU A 113 15.81 -1.80 6.46
N ALA A 114 16.82 -2.67 6.49
CA ALA A 114 17.76 -2.78 7.61
C ALA A 114 18.51 -1.45 7.85
N GLU A 115 19.00 -0.79 6.79
CA GLU A 115 19.63 0.54 6.89
C GLU A 115 18.71 1.59 7.52
N GLN A 116 17.40 1.52 7.23
CA GLN A 116 16.39 2.41 7.78
C GLN A 116 15.88 1.98 9.17
N ARG A 117 16.39 0.86 9.70
CA ARG A 117 15.95 0.23 10.96
C ARG A 117 14.49 -0.22 10.94
N LEU A 118 14.03 -0.69 9.79
CA LEU A 118 12.73 -1.32 9.61
C LEU A 118 12.93 -2.84 9.71
N GLY A 119 12.40 -3.44 10.78
CA GLY A 119 12.65 -4.84 11.12
C GLY A 119 11.61 -5.83 10.60
N LEU A 120 10.50 -5.34 10.03
CA LEU A 120 9.40 -6.18 9.57
C LEU A 120 8.71 -5.60 8.34
N PHE A 121 8.38 -6.46 7.37
CA PHE A 121 7.47 -6.17 6.27
C PHE A 121 6.56 -7.36 5.95
N PHE A 122 5.72 -7.21 4.93
CA PHE A 122 4.70 -8.20 4.56
C PHE A 122 4.80 -8.62 3.10
N CYS A 123 4.41 -9.86 2.81
CA CYS A 123 4.41 -10.41 1.45
C CYS A 123 3.13 -11.21 1.15
N GLU A 124 2.91 -11.53 -0.13
CA GLU A 124 1.81 -12.41 -0.53
C GLU A 124 2.12 -13.88 -0.18
N THR A 125 1.05 -14.68 -0.03
CA THR A 125 1.06 -16.10 0.35
C THR A 125 2.04 -16.92 -0.49
N HIS A 126 2.04 -16.74 -1.82
CA HIS A 126 2.87 -17.55 -2.73
C HIS A 126 4.36 -17.29 -2.57
N ALA A 127 4.76 -16.15 -2.01
CA ALA A 127 6.16 -15.85 -1.72
C ALA A 127 6.72 -16.71 -0.58
N ILE A 128 5.86 -17.23 0.31
CA ILE A 128 6.24 -18.12 1.42
C ILE A 128 5.91 -19.57 1.06
N GLU A 129 4.66 -19.87 0.73
CA GLU A 129 4.14 -21.23 0.57
C GLU A 129 4.46 -21.82 -0.81
N GLY A 130 5.01 -21.02 -1.74
CA GLY A 130 5.16 -21.43 -3.14
C GLY A 130 3.80 -21.62 -3.82
N GLY A 131 3.77 -22.43 -4.87
CA GLY A 131 2.56 -22.67 -5.65
C GLY A 131 2.18 -21.52 -6.60
N THR A 132 0.96 -21.59 -7.10
CA THR A 132 0.38 -20.55 -7.97
C THR A 132 -0.08 -19.37 -7.11
N PRO A 133 0.14 -18.11 -7.55
CA PRO A 133 -0.47 -16.94 -6.92
C PRO A 133 -1.99 -17.10 -6.73
N ILE A 134 -2.56 -16.45 -5.70
CA ILE A 134 -3.98 -16.55 -5.27
C ILE A 134 -4.57 -15.17 -4.92
N GLY A 135 -5.90 -15.05 -4.87
CA GLY A 135 -6.60 -13.79 -4.61
C GLY A 135 -6.32 -12.69 -5.65
N LYS A 136 -5.99 -11.46 -5.19
CA LYS A 136 -5.62 -10.30 -6.02
C LYS A 136 -4.54 -10.66 -7.06
N ALA A 137 -3.65 -11.58 -6.69
CA ALA A 137 -2.57 -12.01 -7.56
C ALA A 137 -2.98 -13.04 -8.63
N ARG A 138 -4.12 -13.72 -8.51
CA ARG A 138 -4.59 -14.72 -9.50
C ARG A 138 -5.71 -14.23 -10.38
N GLU A 139 -6.65 -13.49 -9.80
CA GLU A 139 -7.88 -13.09 -10.49
C GLU A 139 -7.64 -11.94 -11.49
N GLY A 140 -6.39 -11.51 -11.68
CA GLY A 140 -6.08 -10.27 -12.38
C GLY A 140 -6.47 -9.08 -11.52
N VAL A 141 -6.56 -7.88 -12.11
CA VAL A 141 -7.07 -6.69 -11.42
C VAL A 141 -8.60 -6.81 -11.21
N ILE A 142 -9.03 -7.83 -10.46
CA ILE A 142 -10.39 -7.96 -9.96
C ILE A 142 -10.32 -7.58 -8.48
N GLY A 143 -10.45 -6.28 -8.26
CA GLY A 143 -10.96 -5.74 -7.00
C GLY A 143 -12.35 -5.17 -7.24
N PRO A 144 -12.95 -4.45 -6.27
CA PRO A 144 -14.24 -3.76 -6.45
C PRO A 144 -14.26 -2.74 -7.62
N TYR A 145 -13.12 -2.53 -8.26
CA TYR A 145 -12.82 -1.57 -9.31
C TYR A 145 -13.27 -1.97 -10.72
N GLY A 146 -14.34 -2.75 -10.85
CA GLY A 146 -14.76 -3.33 -12.13
C GLY A 146 -15.18 -2.31 -13.18
N GLU A 147 -14.33 -2.07 -14.17
CA GLU A 147 -14.75 -1.87 -15.57
C GLU A 147 -14.10 -2.90 -16.48
N VAL A 148 -14.71 -3.10 -17.66
CA VAL A 148 -14.51 -4.21 -18.62
C VAL A 148 -13.06 -4.74 -18.63
N PRO A 149 -12.81 -6.02 -18.23
CA PRO A 149 -11.46 -6.55 -18.18
C PRO A 149 -10.88 -6.58 -19.59
N LYS A 150 -9.88 -5.73 -19.83
CA LYS A 150 -8.96 -5.96 -20.94
C LYS A 150 -8.34 -7.33 -20.71
N ARG A 151 -8.51 -8.24 -21.68
CA ARG A 151 -7.93 -9.58 -21.63
C ARG A 151 -6.42 -9.48 -21.88
N TYR A 152 -5.67 -9.10 -20.86
CA TYR A 152 -4.24 -9.32 -20.87
C TYR A 152 -3.95 -10.81 -20.70
N LEU A 153 -3.03 -11.33 -21.50
CA LEU A 153 -2.33 -12.55 -21.16
C LEU A 153 -1.30 -12.18 -20.08
N VAL A 154 -1.72 -12.25 -18.82
CA VAL A 154 -0.83 -12.01 -17.68
C VAL A 154 0.14 -13.19 -17.60
N PRO A 155 1.46 -12.97 -17.71
CA PRO A 155 2.43 -14.00 -17.41
C PRO A 155 2.26 -14.37 -15.94
N ILE A 156 1.74 -15.56 -15.66
CA ILE A 156 1.77 -16.11 -14.31
C ILE A 156 3.25 -16.36 -14.02
N ALA A 157 3.75 -15.93 -12.85
CA ALA A 157 5.04 -16.39 -12.37
C ALA A 157 5.12 -17.91 -12.61
N GLY A 158 6.18 -18.40 -13.26
CA GLY A 158 6.32 -19.83 -13.54
C GLY A 158 6.01 -20.62 -12.26
N TYR A 159 5.24 -21.71 -12.38
CA TYR A 159 4.78 -22.49 -11.22
C TYR A 159 5.94 -22.76 -10.27
N THR A 160 5.88 -22.18 -9.08
CA THR A 160 6.82 -22.49 -8.00
C THR A 160 6.30 -23.74 -7.31
N GLU A 161 7.15 -24.74 -7.09
CA GLU A 161 6.73 -25.90 -6.31
C GLU A 161 6.27 -25.46 -4.91
N PRO A 162 5.12 -25.96 -4.41
CA PRO A 162 4.69 -25.72 -3.05
C PRO A 162 5.80 -26.07 -2.06
N THR A 163 6.06 -25.15 -1.15
CA THR A 163 7.04 -25.35 -0.09
C THR A 163 6.38 -26.02 1.11
N ARG A 164 7.20 -26.45 2.09
CA ARG A 164 6.69 -26.86 3.41
C ARG A 164 6.55 -25.69 4.38
N ARG A 165 6.78 -24.46 3.91
CA ARG A 165 6.66 -23.25 4.71
C ARG A 165 5.20 -22.84 4.77
N THR A 166 4.90 -21.97 5.71
CA THR A 166 3.54 -21.60 6.08
C THR A 166 3.47 -20.12 6.46
N THR A 167 2.35 -19.48 6.12
CA THR A 167 2.05 -18.08 6.49
C THR A 167 1.68 -17.89 7.95
N TYR A 168 1.63 -18.97 8.74
CA TYR A 168 1.30 -18.95 10.17
C TYR A 168 2.49 -18.61 11.08
N ARG A 169 3.66 -18.31 10.51
CA ARG A 169 4.87 -17.92 11.26
C ARG A 169 5.68 -16.87 10.47
N PRO A 170 6.45 -16.00 11.15
CA PRO A 170 7.37 -15.10 10.48
C PRO A 170 8.68 -15.80 10.08
N TYR A 171 9.43 -15.20 9.15
CA TYR A 171 10.76 -15.67 8.72
C TYR A 171 11.74 -14.50 8.67
N TYR A 172 13.02 -14.71 8.96
CA TYR A 172 14.05 -13.74 8.59
C TYR A 172 14.38 -13.84 7.10
N VAL A 173 14.51 -12.72 6.41
CA VAL A 173 14.96 -12.70 5.02
C VAL A 173 16.47 -12.93 4.96
N ALA A 174 16.88 -13.89 4.13
CA ALA A 174 18.28 -14.31 4.02
C ALA A 174 19.23 -13.12 3.81
N GLY A 175 20.24 -13.00 4.66
CA GLY A 175 21.26 -11.95 4.60
C GLY A 175 21.00 -10.73 5.50
N THR A 176 19.85 -10.66 6.18
CA THR A 176 19.53 -9.59 7.13
C THR A 176 18.75 -10.12 8.34
N GLU A 177 18.58 -9.30 9.38
CA GLU A 177 17.65 -9.55 10.50
C GLU A 177 16.27 -8.90 10.27
N VAL A 178 15.91 -8.65 9.01
CA VAL A 178 14.58 -8.15 8.65
C VAL A 178 13.63 -9.32 8.49
N ALA A 179 12.53 -9.30 9.25
CA ALA A 179 11.51 -10.32 9.20
C ALA A 179 10.45 -10.05 8.12
N VAL A 180 9.83 -11.12 7.64
CA VAL A 180 8.67 -11.08 6.74
C VAL A 180 7.53 -11.92 7.29
N MET A 181 6.31 -11.40 7.19
CA MET A 181 5.05 -12.12 7.47
C MET A 181 4.21 -12.22 6.20
N GLY A 182 3.62 -13.39 5.96
CA GLY A 182 2.80 -13.63 4.77
C GLY A 182 1.32 -13.38 4.99
N ARG A 183 0.64 -12.93 3.92
CA ARG A 183 -0.82 -12.88 3.86
C ARG A 183 -1.42 -14.24 4.17
N ASN A 184 -2.37 -14.31 5.10
CA ASN A 184 -3.13 -15.53 5.30
C ASN A 184 -4.25 -15.63 4.25
N ASN A 185 -4.12 -16.60 3.33
CA ASN A 185 -5.06 -16.76 2.23
C ASN A 185 -6.51 -17.08 2.66
N PRO A 186 -6.78 -18.03 3.57
CA PRO A 186 -8.16 -18.35 3.97
C PRO A 186 -8.94 -17.14 4.50
N THR A 187 -8.37 -16.39 5.43
CA THR A 187 -9.03 -15.18 5.97
C THR A 187 -9.14 -14.07 4.94
N SER A 188 -8.13 -13.93 4.08
CA SER A 188 -8.16 -12.89 3.06
C SER A 188 -9.24 -13.16 2.00
N MET A 189 -9.34 -14.39 1.49
CA MET A 189 -10.36 -14.75 0.50
C MET A 189 -11.78 -14.70 1.06
N GLN A 190 -11.95 -14.95 2.35
CA GLN A 190 -13.23 -14.84 3.04
C GLN A 190 -13.83 -13.42 3.04
N VAL A 191 -12.99 -12.41 2.84
CA VAL A 191 -13.43 -11.02 2.71
C VAL A 191 -13.35 -10.56 1.25
N TRP A 192 -12.30 -10.92 0.51
CA TRP A 192 -12.02 -10.37 -0.82
C TRP A 192 -12.64 -11.13 -2.00
N SER A 193 -13.11 -12.36 -1.81
CA SER A 193 -13.68 -13.13 -2.93
C SER A 193 -14.90 -12.42 -3.51
N ALA A 194 -14.92 -12.22 -4.84
CA ALA A 194 -16.08 -11.69 -5.54
C ALA A 194 -17.29 -12.65 -5.52
N ASP A 195 -17.04 -13.95 -5.33
CA ASP A 195 -18.07 -15.00 -5.41
C ASP A 195 -18.71 -15.29 -4.04
N TRP A 196 -17.93 -15.26 -2.97
CA TRP A 196 -18.36 -15.70 -1.63
C TRP A 196 -17.82 -14.84 -0.47
N GLY A 197 -17.13 -13.74 -0.77
CA GLY A 197 -16.69 -12.79 0.24
C GLY A 197 -17.86 -12.03 0.86
N TYR A 198 -17.74 -11.66 2.13
CA TYR A 198 -18.81 -10.96 2.86
C TYR A 198 -19.37 -9.73 2.14
N PRO A 199 -18.56 -8.84 1.52
CA PRO A 199 -19.06 -7.63 0.86
C PRO A 199 -20.11 -7.89 -0.24
N GLY A 200 -20.15 -9.09 -0.81
CA GLY A 200 -21.12 -9.47 -1.84
C GLY A 200 -22.50 -9.88 -1.31
N ASP A 201 -22.72 -9.86 0.01
CA ASP A 201 -24.00 -10.24 0.60
C ASP A 201 -25.14 -9.32 0.16
N GLY A 202 -26.29 -9.92 -0.16
CA GLY A 202 -27.46 -9.22 -0.70
C GLY A 202 -28.06 -8.16 0.23
N ASP A 203 -27.79 -8.20 1.53
CA ASP A 203 -28.30 -7.24 2.52
C ASP A 203 -27.43 -5.98 2.64
N TYR A 204 -26.18 -6.02 2.17
CA TYR A 204 -25.26 -4.88 2.24
C TYR A 204 -25.53 -3.81 1.19
N ARG A 205 -25.07 -2.59 1.45
CA ARG A 205 -25.22 -1.45 0.55
C ARG A 205 -24.56 -1.69 -0.81
N GLU A 206 -25.31 -1.46 -1.90
CA GLU A 206 -24.78 -1.47 -3.27
C GLU A 206 -23.95 -0.22 -3.55
N PHE A 207 -22.66 -0.40 -3.82
CA PHE A 207 -21.73 0.70 -4.07
C PHE A 207 -21.99 1.40 -5.42
N HIS A 208 -22.35 0.64 -6.45
CA HIS A 208 -22.38 1.14 -7.84
C HIS A 208 -23.67 1.88 -8.19
N LYS A 209 -24.75 1.64 -7.45
CA LYS A 209 -26.04 2.29 -7.70
C LYS A 209 -26.15 3.60 -6.91
N LYS A 210 -26.09 4.72 -7.64
CA LYS A 210 -26.14 6.07 -7.08
C LYS A 210 -27.41 6.79 -7.54
N ASP A 211 -27.95 7.61 -6.64
CA ASP A 211 -29.03 8.55 -6.96
C ASP A 211 -28.51 9.63 -7.92
N GLY A 212 -29.31 9.95 -8.94
CA GLY A 212 -28.90 10.83 -10.04
C GLY A 212 -28.73 12.30 -9.65
N VAL A 213 -29.22 12.72 -8.47
CA VAL A 213 -29.12 14.11 -7.99
C VAL A 213 -28.10 14.23 -6.86
N SER A 214 -28.25 13.39 -5.83
CA SER A 214 -27.43 13.46 -4.62
C SER A 214 -26.18 12.59 -4.65
N GLY A 215 -26.09 11.62 -5.57
CA GLY A 215 -25.04 10.61 -5.58
C GLY A 215 -25.15 9.57 -4.45
N MET A 216 -26.16 9.65 -3.59
CA MET A 216 -26.35 8.74 -2.46
C MET A 216 -26.74 7.33 -2.90
N GLN A 217 -26.33 6.34 -2.10
CA GLN A 217 -26.48 4.92 -2.41
C GLN A 217 -27.64 4.32 -1.58
N TYR A 218 -28.86 4.34 -2.11
CA TYR A 218 -30.07 3.93 -1.39
C TYR A 218 -30.46 2.45 -1.56
N TRP A 219 -29.61 1.66 -2.20
CA TRP A 219 -29.94 0.29 -2.60
C TRP A 219 -28.99 -0.71 -1.96
N ARG A 220 -29.45 -1.96 -1.85
CA ARG A 220 -28.64 -3.09 -1.40
C ARG A 220 -28.17 -3.93 -2.58
N VAL A 221 -27.12 -4.73 -2.38
CA VAL A 221 -26.57 -5.63 -3.39
C VAL A 221 -27.64 -6.58 -3.93
N THR A 222 -28.64 -6.95 -3.12
CA THR A 222 -29.84 -7.74 -3.48
C THR A 222 -29.56 -9.20 -3.81
N GLY A 223 -28.63 -9.44 -4.74
CA GLY A 223 -28.22 -10.75 -5.19
C GLY A 223 -27.16 -10.64 -6.30
N PRO A 224 -26.46 -11.74 -6.58
CA PRO A 224 -25.40 -11.76 -7.58
C PRO A 224 -25.98 -11.60 -8.99
N ARG A 225 -25.23 -10.91 -9.86
CA ARG A 225 -25.52 -10.76 -11.31
C ARG A 225 -26.87 -10.12 -11.65
N LEU A 226 -27.43 -9.34 -10.73
CA LEU A 226 -28.62 -8.51 -11.00
C LEU A 226 -28.22 -7.17 -11.61
N ASP A 227 -29.00 -6.70 -12.58
CA ASP A 227 -28.84 -5.37 -13.14
C ASP A 227 -29.11 -4.29 -12.09
N LEU A 228 -28.50 -3.11 -12.22
CA LEU A 228 -28.71 -2.01 -11.27
C LEU A 228 -30.20 -1.63 -11.14
N GLY A 229 -30.99 -1.74 -12.21
CA GLY A 229 -32.43 -1.50 -12.16
C GLY A 229 -33.21 -2.44 -11.24
N GLN A 230 -32.68 -3.64 -10.97
CA GLN A 230 -33.33 -4.70 -10.20
C GLN A 230 -32.90 -4.71 -8.72
N LYS A 231 -31.98 -3.83 -8.32
CA LYS A 231 -31.52 -3.72 -6.93
C LYS A 231 -32.61 -3.12 -6.06
N ASP A 232 -32.93 -3.81 -4.95
CA ASP A 232 -33.90 -3.40 -3.94
C ASP A 232 -33.35 -2.29 -3.05
N LEU A 233 -34.25 -1.66 -2.28
CA LEU A 233 -33.89 -0.64 -1.31
C LEU A 233 -33.03 -1.22 -0.17
N TYR A 234 -32.12 -0.38 0.33
CA TYR A 234 -31.24 -0.71 1.45
C TYR A 234 -32.03 -0.76 2.77
N HIS A 235 -31.67 -1.70 3.64
CA HIS A 235 -32.27 -1.91 4.97
C HIS A 235 -31.15 -1.90 6.02
N PRO A 236 -30.86 -0.76 6.66
CA PRO A 236 -29.72 -0.63 7.59
C PRO A 236 -29.73 -1.66 8.73
N ASP A 237 -30.92 -2.01 9.22
CA ASP A 237 -31.14 -3.00 10.28
C ASP A 237 -30.78 -4.43 9.85
N TRP A 238 -31.08 -4.79 8.59
CA TRP A 238 -30.73 -6.10 8.04
C TRP A 238 -29.22 -6.20 7.83
N ALA A 239 -28.62 -5.14 7.29
CA ALA A 239 -27.19 -5.03 7.05
C ALA A 239 -26.40 -5.11 8.36
N GLU A 240 -26.86 -4.44 9.42
CA GLU A 240 -26.27 -4.51 10.76
C GLU A 240 -26.33 -5.94 11.31
N TYR A 241 -27.51 -6.58 11.27
CA TYR A 241 -27.65 -7.98 11.70
C TYR A 241 -26.70 -8.92 10.93
N LYS A 242 -26.57 -8.72 9.61
CA LYS A 242 -25.68 -9.50 8.76
C LYS A 242 -24.21 -9.30 9.12
N ALA A 243 -23.78 -8.06 9.35
CA ALA A 243 -22.41 -7.75 9.79
C ALA A 243 -22.04 -8.47 11.09
N HIS A 244 -22.95 -8.56 12.06
CA HIS A 244 -22.71 -9.34 13.27
C HIS A 244 -22.59 -10.85 13.00
N GLN A 245 -23.38 -11.41 12.06
CA GLN A 245 -23.25 -12.81 11.66
C GLN A 245 -21.89 -13.08 11.01
N HIS A 246 -21.47 -12.25 10.07
CA HIS A 246 -20.18 -12.36 9.39
C HIS A 246 -18.99 -12.15 10.31
N ALA A 247 -19.10 -11.25 11.30
CA ALA A 247 -18.05 -11.05 12.29
C ALA A 247 -17.84 -12.30 13.17
N ARG A 248 -18.93 -12.95 13.62
CA ARG A 248 -18.84 -14.22 14.37
C ARG A 248 -18.27 -15.35 13.51
N HIS A 249 -18.70 -15.45 12.25
CA HIS A 249 -18.14 -16.44 11.33
C HIS A 249 -16.63 -16.24 11.15
N PHE A 250 -16.19 -15.00 10.92
CA PHE A 250 -14.77 -14.71 10.72
C PHE A 250 -13.95 -15.01 11.97
N ALA A 251 -14.43 -14.65 13.16
CA ALA A 251 -13.77 -14.99 14.42
C ALA A 251 -13.65 -16.52 14.60
N GLY A 252 -14.73 -17.27 14.33
CA GLY A 252 -14.70 -18.74 14.36
C GLY A 252 -13.75 -19.35 13.32
N LEU A 253 -13.63 -18.75 12.13
CA LEU A 253 -12.64 -19.15 11.13
C LEU A 253 -11.21 -18.97 11.67
N VAL A 254 -10.90 -17.82 12.27
CA VAL A 254 -9.58 -17.56 12.87
C VAL A 254 -9.26 -18.56 13.98
N GLU A 255 -10.21 -18.81 14.89
CA GLU A 255 -10.08 -19.81 15.96
C GLU A 255 -9.82 -21.20 15.40
N GLN A 256 -10.59 -21.61 14.40
CA GLN A 256 -10.43 -22.91 13.75
C GLN A 256 -9.03 -23.04 13.15
N LEU A 257 -8.58 -22.06 12.37
CA LEU A 257 -7.30 -22.09 11.68
C LEU A 257 -6.11 -22.15 12.65
N LEU A 258 -6.15 -21.37 13.74
CA LEU A 258 -5.11 -21.38 14.77
C LEU A 258 -5.11 -22.69 15.57
N THR A 259 -6.29 -23.24 15.88
CA THR A 259 -6.41 -24.53 16.57
C THR A 259 -5.89 -25.68 15.71
N GLU A 260 -6.22 -25.69 14.42
CA GLU A 260 -5.70 -26.66 13.45
C GLU A 260 -4.18 -26.55 13.32
N TYR A 261 -3.65 -25.33 13.20
CA TYR A 261 -2.21 -25.09 13.16
C TYR A 261 -1.51 -25.62 14.41
N ALA A 262 -2.00 -25.28 15.60
CA ALA A 262 -1.42 -25.74 16.87
C ALA A 262 -1.46 -27.27 16.97
N ARG A 263 -2.58 -27.91 16.61
CA ARG A 263 -2.70 -29.37 16.59
C ARG A 263 -1.64 -30.02 15.67
N ASP A 264 -1.43 -29.44 14.50
CA ASP A 264 -0.54 -30.00 13.48
C ASP A 264 0.95 -29.65 13.75
N ASN A 265 1.22 -28.69 14.64
CA ASN A 265 2.56 -28.21 15.00
C ASN A 265 2.87 -28.38 16.51
N GLN A 266 2.42 -29.49 17.13
CA GLN A 266 2.79 -29.87 18.51
C GLN A 266 2.46 -28.82 19.60
N GLY A 267 1.41 -28.04 19.38
CA GLY A 267 0.95 -26.99 20.30
C GLY A 267 1.62 -25.62 20.10
N ASP A 268 2.37 -25.43 19.02
CA ASP A 268 3.01 -24.15 18.71
C ASP A 268 2.00 -23.04 18.35
N TYR A 269 2.35 -21.79 18.67
CA TYR A 269 1.49 -20.63 18.49
C TYR A 269 1.66 -20.02 17.09
N GLY A 270 0.61 -20.15 16.27
CA GLY A 270 0.56 -19.50 14.96
C GLY A 270 0.16 -18.02 15.02
N ILE A 271 0.55 -17.25 14.01
CA ILE A 271 0.06 -15.90 13.75
C ILE A 271 -0.72 -15.86 12.43
N ILE A 272 -1.89 -15.22 12.42
CA ILE A 272 -2.65 -14.96 11.20
C ILE A 272 -2.54 -13.48 10.85
N VAL A 273 -2.01 -13.18 9.65
CA VAL A 273 -1.95 -11.82 9.13
C VAL A 273 -2.96 -11.65 7.99
N SER A 274 -4.05 -10.96 8.28
CA SER A 274 -5.10 -10.63 7.30
C SER A 274 -4.91 -9.19 6.80
N MET A 275 -4.62 -9.02 5.52
CA MET A 275 -4.23 -7.73 4.93
C MET A 275 -5.26 -7.26 3.92
N TYR A 276 -5.72 -6.02 4.06
CA TYR A 276 -6.79 -5.42 3.26
C TYR A 276 -6.51 -3.94 3.02
N ASP A 277 -6.93 -3.42 1.86
CA ASP A 277 -6.99 -1.98 1.61
C ASP A 277 -7.98 -1.33 2.60
N THR A 278 -7.58 -0.22 3.24
CA THR A 278 -8.36 0.38 4.35
C THR A 278 -9.73 0.86 3.87
N GLU A 279 -9.80 1.39 2.65
CA GLU A 279 -11.02 1.88 2.01
C GLU A 279 -12.04 0.77 1.75
N LEU A 280 -11.65 -0.50 1.84
CA LEU A 280 -12.62 -1.59 1.84
C LEU A 280 -13.67 -1.37 2.92
N PHE A 281 -13.25 -0.94 4.11
CA PHE A 281 -14.13 -0.81 5.26
C PHE A 281 -14.75 0.59 5.31
N GLY A 282 -16.07 0.67 5.09
CA GLY A 282 -16.86 1.90 5.18
C GLY A 282 -17.07 2.61 3.83
N HIS A 283 -16.16 2.43 2.87
CA HIS A 283 -16.32 3.00 1.53
C HIS A 283 -16.86 1.98 0.54
N TRP A 284 -16.05 0.98 0.13
CA TRP A 284 -16.50 -0.06 -0.80
C TRP A 284 -17.54 -0.97 -0.16
N TRP A 285 -17.23 -1.47 1.04
CA TRP A 285 -18.15 -2.22 1.88
C TRP A 285 -18.57 -1.35 3.07
N PHE A 286 -19.76 -0.77 2.99
CA PHE A 286 -20.24 0.24 3.95
C PHE A 286 -20.26 -0.26 5.40
N GLU A 287 -20.71 -1.49 5.59
CA GLU A 287 -20.85 -2.15 6.87
C GLU A 287 -19.50 -2.70 7.39
N GLY A 288 -18.43 -2.58 6.60
CA GLY A 288 -17.10 -3.06 6.95
C GLY A 288 -16.53 -2.48 8.24
N ILE A 289 -16.85 -1.22 8.57
CA ILE A 289 -16.45 -0.59 9.86
C ILE A 289 -17.15 -1.25 11.05
N LEU A 290 -18.44 -1.57 10.91
CA LEU A 290 -19.17 -2.31 11.93
C LEU A 290 -18.60 -3.73 12.04
N TRP A 291 -18.37 -4.40 10.91
CA TRP A 291 -17.82 -5.75 10.89
C TRP A 291 -16.46 -5.83 11.59
N ILE A 292 -15.48 -4.96 11.28
CA ILE A 292 -14.14 -5.04 11.89
C ILE A 292 -14.21 -4.78 13.41
N ARG A 293 -15.07 -3.85 13.85
CA ARG A 293 -15.33 -3.61 15.28
C ARG A 293 -15.80 -4.88 15.98
N GLU A 294 -16.75 -5.59 15.37
CA GLU A 294 -17.32 -6.81 15.95
C GLU A 294 -16.37 -8.00 15.84
N VAL A 295 -15.56 -8.11 14.79
CA VAL A 295 -14.50 -9.13 14.69
C VAL A 295 -13.52 -8.96 15.84
N LEU A 296 -13.00 -7.75 16.07
CA LEU A 296 -12.06 -7.48 17.16
C LEU A 296 -12.68 -7.77 18.53
N ARG A 297 -13.97 -7.48 18.73
CA ARG A 297 -14.68 -7.83 19.98
C ARG A 297 -14.83 -9.33 20.20
N ASN A 298 -15.20 -10.07 19.16
CA ASN A 298 -15.34 -11.53 19.26
C ASN A 298 -13.98 -12.18 19.51
N LEU A 299 -12.92 -11.76 18.80
CA LEU A 299 -11.57 -12.27 19.00
C LEU A 299 -11.00 -11.91 20.38
N ALA A 300 -11.22 -10.69 20.86
CA ALA A 300 -10.79 -10.28 22.21
C ALA A 300 -11.50 -11.06 23.34
N ALA A 301 -12.66 -11.66 23.06
CA ALA A 301 -13.39 -12.51 24.00
C ALA A 301 -13.03 -14.00 23.85
N SER A 302 -12.20 -14.36 22.87
CA SER A 302 -11.77 -15.73 22.63
C SER A 302 -10.75 -16.17 23.70
N GLU A 303 -10.89 -17.40 24.20
CA GLU A 303 -9.88 -18.03 25.05
C GLU A 303 -8.74 -18.66 24.22
N THR A 304 -8.92 -18.75 22.90
CA THR A 304 -8.00 -19.43 21.96
C THR A 304 -7.11 -18.44 21.20
N VAL A 305 -7.58 -17.19 21.03
CA VAL A 305 -6.92 -16.19 20.17
C VAL A 305 -6.54 -14.97 20.98
N GLU A 306 -5.29 -14.55 20.85
CA GLU A 306 -4.80 -13.28 21.36
C GLU A 306 -4.67 -12.27 20.22
N LEU A 307 -5.14 -11.04 20.43
CA LEU A 307 -4.89 -9.92 19.53
C LEU A 307 -3.59 -9.23 19.93
N THR A 308 -2.70 -9.05 18.96
CA THR A 308 -1.38 -8.42 19.17
C THR A 308 -1.01 -7.54 17.99
N THR A 309 0.05 -6.74 18.15
CA THR A 309 0.65 -5.99 17.04
C THR A 309 1.78 -6.79 16.40
N ALA A 310 2.04 -6.56 15.12
CA ALA A 310 2.95 -7.39 14.35
C ALA A 310 4.38 -7.36 14.91
N SER A 311 4.87 -6.17 15.29
CA SER A 311 6.21 -6.04 15.87
C SER A 311 6.28 -6.51 17.32
N ASP A 312 5.20 -6.41 18.12
CA ASP A 312 5.20 -6.95 19.49
C ASP A 312 5.21 -8.48 19.46
N TYR A 313 4.44 -9.10 18.57
CA TYR A 313 4.52 -10.54 18.31
C TYR A 313 5.94 -10.94 17.92
N LEU A 314 6.55 -10.24 16.95
CA LEU A 314 7.91 -10.54 16.49
C LEU A 314 8.96 -10.42 17.61
N THR A 315 8.78 -9.47 18.53
CA THR A 315 9.67 -9.29 19.68
C THR A 315 9.53 -10.44 20.67
N ALA A 316 8.30 -10.91 20.91
CA ALA A 316 8.03 -12.03 21.81
C ALA A 316 8.38 -13.39 21.20
N HIS A 317 8.24 -13.53 19.88
CA HIS A 317 8.42 -14.76 19.11
C HIS A 317 9.31 -14.48 17.88
N PRO A 318 10.63 -14.26 18.07
CA PRO A 318 11.54 -13.99 16.96
C PRO A 318 11.59 -15.20 16.01
N PRO A 319 11.71 -14.98 14.68
CA PRO A 319 11.80 -16.07 13.72
C PRO A 319 13.00 -16.97 13.99
N GLU A 320 12.77 -18.29 13.95
CA GLU A 320 13.85 -19.28 14.01
C GLU A 320 14.36 -19.68 12.62
N ASP A 321 13.51 -19.47 11.60
CA ASP A 321 13.75 -19.88 10.23
C ASP A 321 14.16 -18.71 9.33
N VAL A 322 15.04 -19.01 8.36
CA VAL A 322 15.49 -18.08 7.32
C VAL A 322 14.86 -18.44 5.98
N LEU A 323 14.37 -17.43 5.27
CA LEU A 323 13.74 -17.53 3.96
C LEU A 323 14.54 -16.73 2.91
N ALA A 324 15.00 -17.43 1.87
CA ALA A 324 15.37 -16.77 0.62
C ALA A 324 14.08 -16.40 -0.12
N LEU A 325 13.58 -15.20 0.13
CA LEU A 325 12.30 -14.73 -0.41
C LEU A 325 12.44 -14.50 -1.92
N PRO A 326 11.54 -15.05 -2.76
CA PRO A 326 11.54 -14.79 -4.19
C PRO A 326 10.96 -13.41 -4.50
N GLU A 327 11.34 -12.88 -5.67
CA GLU A 327 10.71 -11.69 -6.22
C GLU A 327 9.20 -11.90 -6.39
N SER A 328 8.40 -10.95 -5.91
CA SER A 328 6.95 -11.09 -5.87
C SER A 328 6.24 -9.75 -5.68
N SER A 329 4.94 -9.73 -5.92
CA SER A 329 4.02 -8.69 -5.44
C SER A 329 2.65 -9.31 -5.14
N TRP A 330 1.74 -8.55 -4.54
CA TRP A 330 0.33 -8.97 -4.43
C TRP A 330 -0.53 -8.58 -5.66
N GLY A 331 0.10 -8.06 -6.72
CA GLY A 331 -0.54 -7.68 -7.97
C GLY A 331 -0.73 -8.85 -8.93
N ALA A 332 -1.28 -8.58 -10.12
CA ALA A 332 -1.68 -9.60 -11.08
C ALA A 332 -0.52 -10.54 -11.45
N GLY A 333 -0.79 -11.85 -11.41
CA GLY A 333 0.19 -12.91 -11.64
C GLY A 333 1.19 -13.11 -10.50
N GLY A 334 1.08 -12.38 -9.39
CA GLY A 334 2.07 -12.37 -8.31
C GLY A 334 3.41 -11.74 -8.72
N THR A 335 3.43 -11.00 -9.85
CA THR A 335 4.61 -10.41 -10.50
C THR A 335 4.48 -8.89 -10.59
N HIS A 336 5.31 -8.24 -11.42
CA HIS A 336 5.25 -6.80 -11.66
C HIS A 336 4.26 -6.38 -12.75
N PHE A 337 3.53 -7.32 -13.35
CA PHE A 337 2.71 -7.08 -14.55
C PHE A 337 1.71 -5.92 -14.40
N THR A 338 1.13 -5.72 -13.21
CA THR A 338 0.19 -4.62 -12.97
C THR A 338 0.84 -3.23 -13.17
N TRP A 339 2.16 -3.11 -12.98
CA TRP A 339 2.88 -1.84 -13.08
C TRP A 339 3.82 -1.77 -14.30
N ASP A 340 4.30 -2.90 -14.81
CA ASP A 340 5.07 -2.99 -16.05
C ASP A 340 4.43 -3.96 -17.05
N ASN A 341 3.78 -3.38 -18.05
CA ASN A 341 3.12 -4.09 -19.15
C ASN A 341 3.08 -3.18 -20.40
N PRO A 342 2.58 -3.65 -21.56
CA PRO A 342 2.59 -2.85 -22.79
C PRO A 342 1.93 -1.46 -22.70
N ASP A 343 0.99 -1.24 -21.78
CA ASP A 343 0.30 0.06 -21.62
C ASP A 343 1.05 1.03 -20.69
N THR A 344 1.97 0.53 -19.86
CA THR A 344 2.68 1.32 -18.84
C THR A 344 4.20 1.33 -19.01
N HIS A 345 4.76 0.42 -19.82
CA HIS A 345 6.22 0.26 -19.99
C HIS A 345 6.93 1.59 -20.34
N TRP A 346 6.27 2.42 -21.17
CA TRP A 346 6.77 3.72 -21.60
C TRP A 346 6.98 4.72 -20.44
N MET A 347 6.36 4.50 -19.27
CA MET A 347 6.52 5.37 -18.10
C MET A 347 7.86 5.17 -17.39
N TRP A 348 8.45 3.98 -17.49
CA TRP A 348 9.66 3.64 -16.74
C TRP A 348 10.92 4.34 -17.26
N GLU A 349 11.04 4.50 -18.58
CA GLU A 349 12.21 5.19 -19.14
C GLU A 349 12.32 6.65 -18.66
N PRO A 350 11.27 7.48 -18.71
CA PRO A 350 11.30 8.83 -18.14
C PRO A 350 11.59 8.84 -16.62
N ILE A 351 11.06 7.86 -15.86
CA ILE A 351 11.41 7.72 -14.44
C ILE A 351 12.91 7.51 -14.30
N HIS A 352 13.49 6.50 -14.97
CA HIS A 352 14.91 6.16 -14.86
C HIS A 352 15.84 7.29 -15.31
N GLN A 353 15.42 8.07 -16.31
CA GLN A 353 16.12 9.29 -16.74
C GLN A 353 16.10 10.36 -15.64
N ALA A 354 14.94 10.62 -15.03
CA ALA A 354 14.80 11.56 -13.92
C ALA A 354 15.61 11.14 -12.69
N GLU A 355 15.64 9.85 -12.36
CA GLU A 355 16.45 9.31 -11.25
C GLU A 355 17.95 9.57 -11.46
N THR A 356 18.46 9.23 -12.65
CA THR A 356 19.86 9.45 -13.01
C THR A 356 20.21 10.94 -12.97
N ARG A 357 19.29 11.78 -13.45
CA ARG A 357 19.49 13.22 -13.46
C ARG A 357 19.48 13.80 -12.05
N MET A 358 18.64 13.29 -11.17
CA MET A 358 18.63 13.70 -9.76
C MET A 358 19.96 13.40 -9.09
N GLU A 359 20.52 12.19 -9.24
CA GLU A 359 21.86 11.84 -8.72
C GLU A 359 22.94 12.82 -9.22
N ALA A 360 22.92 13.16 -10.52
CA ALA A 360 23.85 14.11 -11.10
C ALA A 360 23.70 15.53 -10.52
N LEU A 361 22.47 15.97 -10.25
CA LEU A 361 22.19 17.24 -9.61
C LEU A 361 22.67 17.26 -8.16
N VAL A 362 22.45 16.19 -7.40
CA VAL A 362 22.97 16.05 -6.03
C VAL A 362 24.51 16.09 -6.03
N ALA A 363 25.16 15.37 -6.95
CA ALA A 363 26.61 15.36 -7.07
C ALA A 363 27.20 16.74 -7.45
N ARG A 364 26.47 17.52 -8.26
CA ARG A 364 26.87 18.89 -8.63
C ARG A 364 26.70 19.88 -7.47
N TYR A 365 25.72 19.65 -6.61
CA TYR A 365 25.37 20.56 -5.51
C TYR A 365 25.27 19.81 -4.16
N PRO A 366 26.36 19.24 -3.63
CA PRO A 366 26.31 18.36 -2.45
C PRO A 366 25.91 19.08 -1.16
N GLU A 367 26.22 20.37 -1.06
CA GLU A 367 25.92 21.24 0.08
C GLU A 367 25.27 22.54 -0.40
N ALA A 368 24.22 22.40 -1.22
CA ALA A 368 23.46 23.53 -1.73
C ALA A 368 22.85 24.38 -0.60
N GLU A 369 22.89 25.70 -0.78
CA GLU A 369 22.22 26.68 0.08
C GLU A 369 21.32 27.61 -0.76
N GLY A 370 20.41 28.33 -0.08
CA GLY A 370 19.55 29.33 -0.70
C GLY A 370 18.74 28.78 -1.89
N PRO A 371 18.62 29.55 -3.00
CA PRO A 371 17.82 29.17 -4.16
C PRO A 371 18.09 27.77 -4.71
N ALA A 372 19.36 27.34 -4.76
CA ALA A 372 19.71 26.03 -5.29
C ALA A 372 19.14 24.89 -4.42
N ARG A 373 19.18 25.05 -3.09
CA ARG A 373 18.59 24.08 -2.15
C ARG A 373 17.07 24.00 -2.31
N ASP A 374 16.41 25.14 -2.46
CA ASP A 374 14.96 25.20 -2.61
C ASP A 374 14.50 24.48 -3.89
N ILE A 375 15.23 24.70 -4.99
CA ILE A 375 14.98 24.01 -6.26
C ILE A 375 15.24 22.50 -6.13
N LEU A 376 16.36 22.09 -5.54
CA LEU A 376 16.71 20.67 -5.36
C LEU A 376 15.68 19.94 -4.49
N ASN A 377 15.22 20.57 -3.41
CA ASN A 377 14.19 19.98 -2.56
C ASN A 377 12.84 19.87 -3.27
N GLN A 378 12.44 20.86 -4.07
CA GLN A 378 11.23 20.72 -4.87
C GLN A 378 11.38 19.68 -5.98
N ALA A 379 12.54 19.61 -6.65
CA ALA A 379 12.83 18.57 -7.65
C ALA A 379 12.77 17.17 -7.02
N ALA A 380 13.28 16.99 -5.80
CA ALA A 380 13.14 15.75 -5.06
C ALA A 380 11.67 15.38 -4.80
N ARG A 381 10.79 16.35 -4.49
CA ARG A 381 9.34 16.11 -4.35
C ARG A 381 8.71 15.68 -5.66
N GLU A 382 9.02 16.37 -6.76
CA GLU A 382 8.50 15.99 -8.08
C GLU A 382 8.97 14.61 -8.50
N LEU A 383 10.22 14.24 -8.21
CA LEU A 383 10.72 12.88 -8.46
C LEU A 383 9.97 11.83 -7.63
N LEU A 384 9.77 12.07 -6.33
CA LEU A 384 8.97 11.17 -5.49
C LEU A 384 7.55 11.03 -6.04
N LEU A 385 6.89 12.13 -6.39
CA LEU A 385 5.53 12.12 -6.93
C LEU A 385 5.45 11.41 -8.29
N LEU A 386 6.44 11.61 -9.16
CA LEU A 386 6.58 10.93 -10.45
C LEU A 386 6.68 9.40 -10.28
N GLN A 387 7.34 8.94 -9.20
CA GLN A 387 7.59 7.52 -8.93
C GLN A 387 6.41 6.75 -8.31
N ALA A 388 5.27 7.40 -8.00
CA ALA A 388 4.15 6.74 -7.34
C ALA A 388 3.60 5.54 -8.15
N SER A 389 3.36 4.39 -7.50
CA SER A 389 2.86 3.19 -8.19
C SER A 389 1.43 3.36 -8.72
N ASP A 390 0.69 4.34 -8.20
CA ASP A 390 -0.69 4.65 -8.59
C ASP A 390 -0.83 5.00 -10.08
N TRP A 391 0.16 5.66 -10.69
CA TRP A 391 0.08 6.06 -12.10
C TRP A 391 0.00 4.86 -13.04
N PRO A 392 0.99 3.93 -13.05
CA PRO A 392 0.88 2.74 -13.88
C PRO A 392 -0.28 1.83 -13.43
N PHE A 393 -0.63 1.79 -12.14
CA PHE A 393 -1.81 1.05 -11.68
C PHE A 393 -3.10 1.55 -12.34
N LEU A 394 -3.41 2.84 -12.25
CA LEU A 394 -4.63 3.45 -12.82
C LEU A 394 -4.71 3.34 -14.35
N VAL A 395 -3.55 3.32 -15.03
CA VAL A 395 -3.48 3.07 -16.47
C VAL A 395 -3.83 1.62 -16.80
N THR A 396 -3.29 0.66 -16.05
CA THR A 396 -3.53 -0.78 -16.25
C THR A 396 -4.96 -1.17 -15.92
N THR A 397 -5.51 -0.65 -14.81
CA THR A 397 -6.88 -0.95 -14.37
C THR A 397 -7.95 -0.25 -15.20
N GLY A 398 -7.59 0.82 -15.92
CA GLY A 398 -8.51 1.62 -16.73
C GLY A 398 -9.41 2.56 -15.93
N GLN A 399 -9.33 2.57 -14.58
CA GLN A 399 -10.22 3.36 -13.72
C GLN A 399 -10.14 4.87 -13.99
N ALA A 400 -8.93 5.38 -14.23
CA ALA A 400 -8.69 6.81 -14.42
C ALA A 400 -7.47 7.06 -15.34
N ARG A 401 -7.40 6.32 -16.46
CA ARG A 401 -6.22 6.31 -17.35
C ARG A 401 -5.76 7.70 -17.79
N ALA A 402 -6.68 8.54 -18.27
CA ALA A 402 -6.33 9.88 -18.75
C ALA A 402 -5.76 10.76 -17.63
N TYR A 403 -6.39 10.72 -16.45
CA TYR A 403 -5.95 11.44 -15.26
C TYR A 403 -4.55 11.00 -14.82
N ALA A 404 -4.29 9.69 -14.78
CA ALA A 404 -3.00 9.16 -14.39
C ALA A 404 -1.87 9.60 -15.33
N ILE A 405 -2.12 9.59 -16.64
CA ILE A 405 -1.16 10.06 -17.65
C ILE A 405 -0.89 11.57 -17.49
N GLU A 406 -1.93 12.38 -17.30
CA GLU A 406 -1.80 13.83 -17.10
C GLU A 406 -1.00 14.14 -15.83
N ARG A 407 -1.28 13.45 -14.72
CA ARG A 407 -0.53 13.62 -13.45
C ARG A 407 0.93 13.23 -13.60
N PHE A 408 1.21 12.08 -14.20
CA PHE A 408 2.56 11.59 -14.47
C PHE A 408 3.36 12.60 -15.30
N GLN A 409 2.79 13.06 -16.42
CA GLN A 409 3.42 14.05 -17.30
C GLN A 409 3.65 15.38 -16.59
N GLY A 410 2.67 15.85 -15.80
CA GLY A 410 2.80 17.08 -15.03
C GLY A 410 3.96 17.05 -14.04
N HIS A 411 4.16 15.96 -13.28
CA HIS A 411 5.30 15.83 -12.37
C HIS A 411 6.63 15.74 -13.12
N LEU A 412 6.67 15.03 -14.25
CA LEU A 412 7.86 14.96 -15.09
C LEU A 412 8.26 16.34 -15.64
N GLU A 413 7.30 17.10 -16.18
CA GLU A 413 7.55 18.44 -16.72
C GLU A 413 8.09 19.40 -15.66
N ARG A 414 7.50 19.37 -14.45
CA ARG A 414 7.97 20.20 -13.32
C ARG A 414 9.38 19.82 -12.89
N PHE A 415 9.67 18.53 -12.76
CA PHE A 415 11.02 18.05 -12.47
C PHE A 415 12.02 18.54 -13.53
N GLU A 416 11.69 18.38 -14.81
CA GLU A 416 12.51 18.79 -15.95
C GLU A 416 12.82 20.29 -15.96
N GLU A 417 11.82 21.13 -15.65
CA GLU A 417 12.00 22.59 -15.55
C GLU A 417 12.95 22.98 -14.41
N LEU A 418 12.78 22.40 -13.23
CA LEU A 418 13.65 22.65 -12.07
C LEU A 418 15.08 22.16 -12.33
N ALA A 419 15.22 20.97 -12.92
CA ALA A 419 16.52 20.40 -13.27
C ALA A 419 17.27 21.26 -14.29
N ARG A 420 16.59 21.77 -15.34
CA ARG A 420 17.19 22.69 -16.32
C ARG A 420 17.72 23.97 -15.69
N ALA A 421 17.01 24.53 -14.70
CA ALA A 421 17.45 25.73 -13.99
C ALA A 421 18.77 25.47 -13.23
N LEU A 422 18.86 24.34 -12.53
CA LEU A 422 20.07 23.91 -11.81
C LEU A 422 21.24 23.61 -12.76
N GLU A 423 20.97 23.03 -13.92
CA GLU A 423 22.00 22.71 -14.91
C GLU A 423 22.59 23.95 -15.57
N ALA A 424 21.74 24.94 -15.89
CA ALA A 424 22.18 26.24 -16.38
C ALA A 424 23.08 26.92 -15.34
N GLY A 425 22.68 26.89 -14.06
CA GLY A 425 23.52 27.30 -12.93
C GLY A 425 23.90 28.79 -12.90
N THR A 426 23.35 29.62 -13.80
CA THR A 426 23.55 31.07 -13.75
C THR A 426 22.69 31.68 -12.63
N PRO A 427 23.08 32.82 -12.06
CA PRO A 427 22.28 33.49 -11.03
C PRO A 427 20.84 33.76 -11.48
N GLU A 428 20.64 34.13 -12.75
CA GLU A 428 19.32 34.40 -13.32
C GLU A 428 18.48 33.12 -13.44
N ALA A 429 19.10 32.01 -13.85
CA ALA A 429 18.44 30.71 -13.95
C ALA A 429 18.04 30.18 -12.57
N LEU A 430 18.91 30.31 -11.56
CA LEU A 430 18.61 29.91 -10.18
C LEU A 430 17.53 30.80 -9.54
N ALA A 431 17.51 32.10 -9.83
CA ALA A 431 16.46 32.99 -9.35
C ALA A 431 15.09 32.61 -9.96
N ALA A 432 15.03 32.42 -11.28
CA ALA A 432 13.81 31.97 -11.97
C ALA A 432 13.38 30.57 -11.49
N GLY A 433 14.34 29.64 -11.35
CA GLY A 433 14.10 28.30 -10.84
C GLY A 433 13.53 28.31 -9.42
N ALA A 434 14.00 29.17 -8.53
CA ALA A 434 13.46 29.29 -7.18
C ALA A 434 12.02 29.86 -7.16
N GLU A 435 11.70 30.79 -8.07
CA GLU A 435 10.32 31.24 -8.26
C GLU A 435 9.43 30.08 -8.75
N LEU A 436 9.89 29.27 -9.71
CA LEU A 436 9.21 28.05 -10.13
C LEU A 436 9.00 27.08 -8.97
N ALA A 437 10.05 26.83 -8.19
CA ALA A 437 9.99 25.94 -7.03
C ALA A 437 8.94 26.41 -6.02
N GLY A 438 8.85 27.72 -5.76
CA GLY A 438 7.82 28.29 -4.89
C GLY A 438 6.40 28.10 -5.42
N ARG A 439 6.18 28.27 -6.73
CA ARG A 439 4.88 28.02 -7.36
C ARG A 439 4.48 26.55 -7.31
N TYR A 440 5.42 25.64 -7.63
CA TYR A 440 5.16 24.21 -7.56
C TYR A 440 4.97 23.73 -6.13
N HIS A 441 5.71 24.28 -5.17
CA HIS A 441 5.47 23.98 -3.76
C HIS A 441 4.03 24.29 -3.34
N ALA A 442 3.41 25.37 -3.84
CA ALA A 442 2.00 25.66 -3.52
C ALA A 442 1.01 24.60 -4.03
N LEU A 443 1.38 23.82 -5.05
CA LEU A 443 0.58 22.74 -5.62
C LEU A 443 0.97 21.37 -5.02
N ASP A 444 2.27 21.15 -4.88
CA ASP A 444 2.93 19.90 -4.55
C ASP A 444 3.81 20.09 -3.29
N ASN A 445 3.16 20.24 -2.12
CA ASN A 445 3.80 20.45 -0.82
C ASN A 445 3.92 19.24 0.14
N PRO A 446 3.88 17.94 -0.28
CA PRO A 446 4.18 16.89 0.67
C PRO A 446 5.66 16.97 1.09
N PHE A 447 5.98 16.37 2.24
CA PHE A 447 7.36 16.29 2.76
C PHE A 447 8.03 17.67 2.92
N PRO A 448 7.57 18.50 3.87
CA PRO A 448 8.16 19.83 4.11
C PRO A 448 9.65 19.78 4.46
N ASP A 449 10.10 18.64 5.00
CA ASP A 449 11.48 18.35 5.43
C ASP A 449 12.21 17.35 4.51
N VAL A 450 11.76 17.23 3.25
CA VAL A 450 12.48 16.49 2.21
C VAL A 450 13.93 16.96 2.14
N ASP A 451 14.83 16.02 1.93
CA ASP A 451 16.25 16.29 1.79
C ASP A 451 16.74 15.69 0.48
N TYR A 452 17.05 16.56 -0.48
CA TYR A 452 17.56 16.12 -1.79
C TYR A 452 18.80 15.24 -1.67
N ARG A 453 19.57 15.35 -0.58
CA ARG A 453 20.78 14.56 -0.35
C ARG A 453 20.49 13.07 -0.13
N ASP A 454 19.26 12.72 0.23
CA ASP A 454 18.82 11.31 0.30
C ASP A 454 18.91 10.63 -1.09
N PHE A 455 19.03 11.39 -2.18
CA PHE A 455 19.21 10.92 -3.56
C PHE A 455 20.68 10.91 -4.03
N THR A 456 21.63 10.93 -3.10
CA THR A 456 23.06 10.77 -3.44
C THR A 456 23.29 9.37 -4.03
N GLU A 457 24.14 9.25 -5.06
CA GLU A 457 24.50 7.98 -5.71
C GLU A 457 24.94 6.94 -4.67
N ARG A 458 24.32 5.75 -4.72
CA ARG A 458 24.53 4.65 -3.76
C ARG A 458 25.08 3.38 -4.38
N GLU A 459 25.13 3.31 -5.70
CA GLU A 459 25.61 2.13 -6.42
C GLU A 459 27.10 1.93 -6.11
N ARG A 460 27.43 0.88 -5.35
CA ARG A 460 28.83 0.52 -5.06
C ARG A 460 29.34 -0.42 -6.13
N ARG A 461 30.41 -0.02 -6.83
CA ARG A 461 31.17 -0.90 -7.69
C ARG A 461 31.90 -1.93 -6.82
N ILE A 462 31.86 -3.19 -7.23
CA ILE A 462 32.61 -4.29 -6.58
C ILE A 462 34.04 -4.30 -7.14
#